data_AF-A0A938PAA7-F1
#
_entry.id   AF-A0A938PAA7-F1
#
_cell.length_a   1.000
_cell.length_b   1.000
_cell.length_c   1.000
_cell.angle_alpha   90.00
_cell.angle_beta   90.00
_cell.angle_gamma   90.00
#
_symmetry.space_group_name_H-M   'P 1'
#
loop_
_entity.id
_entity.type
_entity.pdbx_description
1 polymer ?
#
loop_
_entity_poly.entity_id
_entity_poly.type
_entity_poly.pdbx_seq_one_letter_code
_entity_poly.pdbx_strand_id
1 'polypeptide(L)'
;MQQQPVNERVRERDFKYYIFDWDDNILRMPTRIHLEKRQPDGSWAPHAVTTALFTVIRNDTQNYRPPQNDWELAFREFRDVAGQPDHQFLHDAREAIGAVVSGKCPPAPSFHTFRNTLVEGRLFAIVTARGHASDTLRQGVRLFIDEVLTPGERQTLLANLRGYRFCYDGLTTFGSDDAEIAYYLGLNRYHAVTSPTFKHWMTGQDPSCDAESSESRKQFAIRDFVEHVIRILHRTDRTLRRPISVGFSDDDPANVAAVEAYIRTVLSRHFPGVKFCVYDTSDPETANGRKIIVAGQLGLFEHAT
;
A
#
# COMPACT_ATOMS: atom_id res chain seq x y z
N MET A 1 -6.19 -34.85 14.91
CA MET A 1 -6.04 -33.42 14.56
C MET A 1 -4.61 -33.03 14.83
N GLN A 2 -3.82 -32.70 13.79
CA GLN A 2 -2.53 -32.03 14.03
C GLN A 2 -2.83 -30.65 14.62
N GLN A 3 -2.17 -30.30 15.72
CA GLN A 3 -2.26 -28.94 16.27
C GLN A 3 -1.75 -27.97 15.21
N GLN A 4 -2.58 -27.00 14.85
CA GLN A 4 -2.16 -25.94 13.93
C GLN A 4 -1.05 -25.13 14.59
N PRO A 5 0.05 -24.81 13.88
CA PRO A 5 1.17 -24.11 14.48
C PRO A 5 0.76 -22.70 14.93
N VAL A 6 1.14 -22.34 16.15
CA VAL A 6 0.91 -21.01 16.76
C VAL A 6 2.26 -20.42 17.15
N ASN A 7 2.59 -19.24 16.63
CA ASN A 7 3.81 -18.53 17.04
C ASN A 7 3.48 -17.50 18.13
N GLU A 8 3.65 -17.88 19.38
CA GLU A 8 3.40 -16.98 20.52
C GLU A 8 4.43 -15.85 20.65
N ARG A 9 5.59 -15.95 19.99
CA ARG A 9 6.65 -14.93 20.04
C ARG A 9 6.27 -13.65 19.32
N VAL A 10 5.17 -13.63 18.57
CA VAL A 10 4.63 -12.38 18.00
C VAL A 10 4.29 -11.36 19.10
N ARG A 11 4.02 -11.81 20.33
CA ARG A 11 3.83 -10.95 21.50
C ARG A 11 5.07 -10.15 21.87
N GLU A 12 6.26 -10.51 21.38
CA GLU A 12 7.55 -9.86 21.69
C GLU A 12 7.93 -8.82 20.64
N ARG A 13 7.24 -8.80 19.50
CA ARG A 13 7.55 -7.90 18.38
C ARG A 13 7.22 -6.45 18.69
N ASP A 14 7.93 -5.57 17.99
CA ASP A 14 7.60 -4.15 17.90
C ASP A 14 6.31 -3.91 17.09
N PHE A 15 5.62 -2.82 17.37
CA PHE A 15 4.42 -2.41 16.64
C PHE A 15 4.80 -1.63 15.38
N LYS A 16 5.42 -2.33 14.43
CA LYS A 16 5.79 -1.80 13.12
C LYS A 16 4.73 -2.15 12.08
N TYR A 17 4.28 -1.12 11.35
CA TYR A 17 3.27 -1.19 10.30
C TYR A 17 3.73 -0.42 9.07
N TYR A 18 3.09 -0.69 7.93
CA TYR A 18 3.52 -0.12 6.65
C TYR A 18 2.36 0.34 5.79
N ILE A 19 2.63 1.36 5.00
CA ILE A 19 1.77 1.88 3.95
C ILE A 19 2.60 1.81 2.68
N PHE A 20 2.07 1.14 1.66
CA PHE A 20 2.76 0.95 0.39
C PHE A 20 1.94 1.55 -0.76
N ASP A 21 2.60 2.26 -1.67
CA ASP A 21 2.12 2.35 -3.05
C ASP A 21 2.25 0.99 -3.75
N TRP A 22 1.40 0.73 -4.74
CA TRP A 22 1.38 -0.54 -5.48
C TRP A 22 2.28 -0.50 -6.70
N ASP A 23 2.08 0.50 -7.56
CA ASP A 23 2.66 0.60 -8.89
C ASP A 23 4.10 1.06 -8.79
N ASP A 24 5.01 0.39 -9.49
CA ASP A 24 6.46 0.65 -9.49
C ASP A 24 7.17 0.58 -8.11
N ASN A 25 6.41 0.45 -7.02
CA ASN A 25 6.87 0.25 -5.65
C ASN A 25 6.80 -1.23 -5.21
N ILE A 26 5.62 -1.86 -5.17
CA ILE A 26 5.50 -3.31 -4.88
C ILE A 26 5.68 -4.13 -6.16
N LEU A 27 5.02 -3.73 -7.25
CA LEU A 27 5.08 -4.40 -8.55
C LEU A 27 5.22 -3.39 -9.68
N ARG A 28 6.07 -3.70 -10.66
CA ARG A 28 6.12 -2.99 -11.94
C ARG A 28 5.02 -3.56 -12.84
N MET A 29 3.89 -2.87 -12.88
CA MET A 29 2.69 -3.36 -13.56
C MET A 29 2.82 -3.17 -15.09
N PRO A 30 2.36 -4.12 -15.92
CA PRO A 30 2.37 -3.98 -17.38
C PRO A 30 1.32 -2.98 -17.90
N THR A 31 0.40 -2.55 -17.03
CA THR A 31 -0.67 -1.57 -17.28
C THR A 31 -0.15 -0.30 -17.97
N ARG A 32 -0.90 0.20 -18.95
CA ARG A 32 -0.52 1.34 -19.79
C ARG A 32 -1.42 2.55 -19.61
N ILE A 33 -0.79 3.73 -19.61
CA ILE A 33 -1.47 5.02 -19.71
C ILE A 33 -1.54 5.37 -21.20
N HIS A 34 -2.75 5.62 -21.68
CA HIS A 34 -3.00 5.93 -23.09
C HIS A 34 -2.92 7.44 -23.29
N LEU A 35 -1.98 7.90 -24.11
CA LEU A 35 -1.85 9.31 -24.50
C LEU A 35 -1.97 9.45 -26.02
N GLU A 36 -2.01 10.69 -26.48
CA GLU A 36 -1.70 11.07 -27.84
C GLU A 36 -0.39 11.86 -27.85
N LYS A 37 0.51 11.54 -28.78
CA LYS A 37 1.77 12.24 -28.99
C LYS A 37 1.70 13.09 -30.25
N ARG A 38 2.14 14.35 -30.14
CA ARG A 38 2.25 15.28 -31.26
C ARG A 38 3.33 14.82 -32.23
N GLN A 39 2.96 14.71 -33.51
CA GLN A 39 3.84 14.32 -34.60
C GLN A 39 4.49 15.55 -35.25
N PRO A 40 5.59 15.39 -36.03
CA PRO A 40 6.25 16.51 -36.72
C PRO A 40 5.35 17.27 -37.69
N ASP A 41 4.35 16.60 -38.27
CA ASP A 41 3.34 17.19 -39.17
C ASP A 41 2.23 17.94 -38.42
N GLY A 42 2.29 18.00 -37.08
CA GLY A 42 1.30 18.63 -36.21
C GLY A 42 0.09 17.76 -35.88
N SER A 43 -0.02 16.56 -36.43
CA SER A 43 -1.06 15.58 -36.09
C SER A 43 -0.82 14.94 -34.72
N TRP A 44 -1.85 14.29 -34.17
CA TRP A 44 -1.80 13.58 -32.89
C TRP A 44 -1.99 12.08 -33.15
N ALA A 45 -1.11 11.25 -32.60
CA ALA A 45 -1.16 9.80 -32.78
C ALA A 45 -1.19 9.08 -31.41
N PRO A 46 -1.90 7.93 -31.29
CA PRO A 46 -1.91 7.14 -30.06
C PRO A 46 -0.52 6.75 -29.57
N HIS A 47 -0.30 6.88 -28.27
CA HIS A 47 0.97 6.60 -27.60
C HIS A 47 0.71 6.04 -26.21
N ALA A 48 0.89 4.72 -26.05
CA ALA A 48 0.76 4.05 -24.76
C ALA A 48 2.10 4.08 -24.01
N VAL A 49 2.08 4.52 -22.75
CA VAL A 49 3.27 4.68 -21.91
C VAL A 49 3.14 3.92 -20.60
N THR A 50 4.28 3.62 -19.95
CA THR A 50 4.30 3.09 -18.58
C THR A 50 4.04 4.21 -17.57
N THR A 51 3.71 3.86 -16.33
CA THR A 51 3.64 4.77 -15.17
C THR A 51 4.96 5.53 -14.96
N ALA A 52 6.09 4.82 -14.96
CA ALA A 52 7.42 5.44 -14.86
C ALA A 52 7.70 6.49 -15.96
N LEU A 53 7.36 6.21 -17.22
CA LEU A 53 7.52 7.19 -18.31
C LEU A 53 6.55 8.36 -18.13
N PHE A 54 5.31 8.09 -17.75
CA PHE A 54 4.31 9.12 -17.49
C PHE A 54 4.75 10.12 -16.43
N THR A 55 5.38 9.66 -15.34
CA THR A 55 5.92 10.55 -14.28
C THR A 55 6.88 11.62 -14.83
N VAL A 56 7.64 11.28 -15.88
CA VAL A 56 8.57 12.21 -16.54
C VAL A 56 7.85 13.16 -17.50
N ILE A 57 6.88 12.66 -18.28
CA ILE A 57 6.26 13.42 -19.38
C ILE A 57 4.94 14.11 -19.00
N ARG A 58 4.36 13.85 -17.81
CA ARG A 58 3.01 14.33 -17.42
C ARG A 58 2.79 15.83 -17.49
N ASN A 59 3.88 16.62 -17.41
CA ASN A 59 3.84 18.09 -17.49
C ASN A 59 4.13 18.63 -18.90
N ASP A 60 4.50 17.78 -19.86
CA ASP A 60 4.74 18.17 -21.25
C ASP A 60 3.43 18.16 -22.05
N THR A 61 2.60 19.17 -21.79
CA THR A 61 1.31 19.35 -22.48
C THR A 61 1.46 19.85 -23.92
N GLN A 62 2.68 20.18 -24.35
CA GLN A 62 2.96 20.62 -25.72
C GLN A 62 3.10 19.43 -26.67
N ASN A 63 3.70 18.34 -26.19
CA ASN A 63 3.95 17.14 -26.98
C ASN A 63 3.01 15.97 -26.64
N TYR A 64 2.34 16.00 -25.49
CA TYR A 64 1.46 14.93 -25.03
C TYR A 64 0.12 15.47 -24.54
N ARG A 65 -0.95 14.71 -24.81
CA ARG A 65 -2.29 15.00 -24.29
C ARG A 65 -3.07 13.71 -24.07
N PRO A 66 -4.11 13.70 -23.21
CA PRO A 66 -5.00 12.56 -23.13
C PRO A 66 -5.83 12.40 -24.42
N PRO A 67 -6.24 11.18 -24.77
CA PRO A 67 -7.08 10.93 -25.93
C PRO A 67 -8.35 11.76 -25.86
N GLN A 68 -8.69 12.46 -26.95
CA GLN A 68 -9.88 13.33 -27.01
C GLN A 68 -9.94 14.40 -25.90
N ASN A 69 -8.80 14.78 -25.32
CA ASN A 69 -8.69 15.65 -24.15
C ASN A 69 -9.38 15.08 -22.88
N ASP A 70 -9.55 13.76 -22.78
CA ASP A 70 -10.22 13.09 -21.67
C ASP A 70 -9.26 12.16 -20.89
N TRP A 71 -8.95 12.56 -19.65
CA TRP A 71 -8.10 11.78 -18.76
C TRP A 71 -8.72 10.45 -18.32
N GLU A 72 -10.05 10.31 -18.37
CA GLU A 72 -10.72 9.04 -18.11
C GLU A 72 -10.32 8.00 -19.17
N LEU A 73 -10.23 8.41 -20.43
CA LEU A 73 -9.76 7.56 -21.53
C LEU A 73 -8.27 7.23 -21.39
N ALA A 74 -7.47 8.17 -20.89
CA ALA A 74 -6.04 7.94 -20.66
C ALA A 74 -5.76 6.87 -19.60
N PHE A 75 -6.51 6.91 -18.50
CA PHE A 75 -6.35 6.02 -17.35
C PHE A 75 -7.34 4.85 -17.31
N ARG A 76 -7.92 4.47 -18.46
CA ARG A 76 -8.95 3.43 -18.56
C ARG A 76 -8.53 2.06 -17.99
N GLU A 77 -7.24 1.72 -18.02
CA GLU A 77 -6.72 0.45 -17.45
C GLU A 77 -6.45 0.53 -15.93
N PHE A 78 -6.55 1.71 -15.33
CA PHE A 78 -6.27 1.94 -13.90
C PHE A 78 -7.53 1.86 -13.04
N ARG A 79 -8.65 1.37 -13.57
CA ARG A 79 -9.96 1.33 -12.92
C ARG A 79 -10.70 0.05 -13.26
N ASP A 80 -11.66 -0.32 -12.42
CA ASP A 80 -12.56 -1.42 -12.74
C ASP A 80 -13.50 -1.04 -13.89
N VAL A 81 -13.60 -1.93 -14.90
CA VAL A 81 -14.56 -1.78 -15.99
C VAL A 81 -15.84 -2.53 -15.62
N ALA A 82 -16.96 -1.80 -15.56
CA ALA A 82 -18.25 -2.40 -15.25
C ALA A 82 -18.61 -3.51 -16.24
N GLY A 83 -18.99 -4.68 -15.73
CA GLY A 83 -19.44 -5.82 -16.54
C GLY A 83 -18.33 -6.74 -17.07
N GLN A 84 -17.06 -6.50 -16.71
CA GLN A 84 -15.99 -7.46 -16.97
C GLN A 84 -15.77 -8.36 -15.75
N PRO A 85 -16.01 -9.69 -15.86
CA PRO A 85 -15.84 -10.62 -14.73
C PRO A 85 -14.37 -10.82 -14.36
N ASP A 86 -13.46 -10.67 -15.33
CA ASP A 86 -12.01 -10.71 -15.11
C ASP A 86 -11.49 -9.28 -14.91
N HIS A 87 -11.06 -8.97 -13.69
CA HIS A 87 -10.41 -7.71 -13.40
C HIS A 87 -9.03 -7.66 -14.10
N GLN A 88 -8.88 -6.82 -15.11
CA GLN A 88 -7.60 -6.60 -15.82
C GLN A 88 -6.43 -6.41 -14.84
N PHE A 89 -6.67 -5.71 -13.72
CA PHE A 89 -5.69 -5.56 -12.64
C PHE A 89 -5.13 -6.89 -12.11
N LEU A 90 -5.97 -7.91 -11.90
CA LEU A 90 -5.52 -9.20 -11.37
C LEU A 90 -4.74 -9.99 -12.43
N HIS A 91 -5.11 -9.86 -13.70
CA HIS A 91 -4.33 -10.42 -14.80
C HIS A 91 -2.94 -9.76 -14.86
N ASP A 92 -2.88 -8.44 -14.88
CA ASP A 92 -1.64 -7.66 -14.90
C ASP A 92 -0.77 -7.96 -13.67
N ALA A 93 -1.38 -8.09 -12.48
CA ALA A 93 -0.67 -8.44 -11.26
C ALA A 93 -0.07 -9.85 -11.36
N ARG A 94 -0.81 -10.82 -11.90
CA ARG A 94 -0.29 -12.19 -12.12
C ARG A 94 0.88 -12.20 -13.09
N GLU A 95 0.80 -11.43 -14.17
CA GLU A 95 1.89 -11.30 -15.13
C GLU A 95 3.13 -10.67 -14.48
N ALA A 96 2.97 -9.56 -13.76
CA ALA A 96 4.06 -8.88 -13.07
C ALA A 96 4.72 -9.78 -12.02
N ILE A 97 3.92 -10.49 -11.20
CA ILE A 97 4.42 -11.46 -10.23
C ILE A 97 5.17 -12.58 -10.94
N GLY A 98 4.59 -13.18 -11.98
CA GLY A 98 5.20 -14.26 -12.74
C GLY A 98 6.56 -13.87 -13.33
N ALA A 99 6.69 -12.64 -13.85
CA ALA A 99 7.94 -12.13 -14.37
C ALA A 99 9.04 -11.99 -13.28
N VAL A 100 8.67 -11.55 -12.07
CA VAL A 100 9.61 -11.46 -10.94
C VAL A 100 10.00 -12.85 -10.43
N VAL A 101 9.01 -13.72 -10.19
CA VAL A 101 9.22 -15.08 -9.65
C VAL A 101 10.05 -15.93 -10.62
N SER A 102 9.85 -15.78 -11.93
CA SER A 102 10.66 -16.50 -12.93
C SER A 102 12.04 -15.86 -13.19
N GLY A 103 12.39 -14.77 -12.51
CA GLY A 103 13.64 -14.04 -12.72
C GLY A 103 13.75 -13.30 -14.06
N LYS A 104 12.64 -13.09 -14.79
CA LYS A 104 12.63 -12.32 -16.04
C LYS A 104 12.79 -10.82 -15.79
N CYS A 105 12.30 -10.34 -14.65
CA CYS A 105 12.41 -8.95 -14.23
C CYS A 105 12.93 -8.88 -12.79
N PRO A 106 13.74 -7.88 -12.45
CA PRO A 106 14.09 -7.64 -11.06
C PRO A 106 12.84 -7.22 -10.26
N PRO A 107 12.80 -7.55 -8.96
CA PRO A 107 11.73 -7.09 -8.08
C PRO A 107 11.69 -5.56 -8.01
N ALA A 108 10.49 -5.01 -7.80
CA ALA A 108 10.32 -3.60 -7.48
C ALA A 108 10.88 -3.29 -6.07
N PRO A 109 11.19 -2.02 -5.74
CA PRO A 109 11.94 -1.66 -4.54
C PRO A 109 11.34 -2.17 -3.22
N SER A 110 10.01 -2.20 -3.10
CA SER A 110 9.29 -2.67 -1.90
C SER A 110 8.84 -4.12 -1.97
N PHE A 111 9.08 -4.85 -3.06
CA PHE A 111 8.60 -6.23 -3.25
C PHE A 111 9.01 -7.15 -2.07
N HIS A 112 10.29 -7.14 -1.69
CA HIS A 112 10.78 -7.96 -0.58
C HIS A 112 10.31 -7.47 0.79
N THR A 113 10.23 -6.15 0.99
CA THR A 113 9.69 -5.57 2.23
C THR A 113 8.22 -5.94 2.41
N PHE A 114 7.44 -5.92 1.33
CA PHE A 114 6.05 -6.34 1.32
C PHE A 114 5.91 -7.84 1.60
N ARG A 115 6.70 -8.69 0.91
CA ARG A 115 6.79 -10.14 1.21
C ARG A 115 7.07 -10.40 2.69
N ASN A 116 8.07 -9.74 3.27
CA ASN A 116 8.41 -9.88 4.69
C ASN A 116 7.29 -9.40 5.61
N THR A 117 6.63 -8.28 5.27
CA THR A 117 5.48 -7.75 6.01
C THR A 117 4.34 -8.76 6.08
N LEU A 118 4.06 -9.43 4.94
CA LEU A 118 3.09 -10.51 4.87
C LEU A 118 3.54 -11.72 5.70
N VAL A 119 4.76 -12.21 5.53
CA VAL A 119 5.28 -13.36 6.31
C VAL A 119 5.19 -13.11 7.81
N GLU A 120 5.44 -11.89 8.26
CA GLU A 120 5.34 -11.49 9.67
C GLU A 120 3.89 -11.29 10.15
N GLY A 121 2.91 -11.25 9.26
CA GLY A 121 1.50 -10.98 9.56
C GLY A 121 1.26 -9.58 10.12
N ARG A 122 2.07 -8.59 9.72
CA ARG A 122 1.96 -7.21 10.20
C ARG A 122 0.86 -6.47 9.46
N LEU A 123 0.09 -5.64 10.17
CA LEU A 123 -0.89 -4.78 9.52
C LEU A 123 -0.22 -3.82 8.54
N PHE A 124 -0.87 -3.59 7.40
CA PHE A 124 -0.45 -2.68 6.37
C PHE A 124 -1.63 -1.98 5.70
N ALA A 125 -1.33 -0.94 4.94
CA ALA A 125 -2.22 -0.35 3.96
C ALA A 125 -1.61 -0.37 2.56
N ILE A 126 -2.46 -0.54 1.55
CA ILE A 126 -2.14 -0.17 0.17
C ILE A 126 -2.77 1.19 -0.09
N VAL A 127 -1.97 2.17 -0.51
CA VAL A 127 -2.42 3.52 -0.89
C VAL A 127 -1.87 3.80 -2.27
N THR A 128 -2.70 3.69 -3.30
CA THR A 128 -2.28 3.76 -4.72
C THR A 128 -3.12 4.77 -5.49
N ALA A 129 -2.51 5.40 -6.49
CA ALA A 129 -3.20 6.29 -7.44
C ALA A 129 -4.18 5.57 -8.38
N ARG A 130 -4.26 4.23 -8.33
CA ARG A 130 -5.30 3.44 -9.01
C ARG A 130 -6.72 3.82 -8.54
N GLY A 131 -7.70 3.53 -9.40
CA GLY A 131 -9.12 3.79 -9.19
C GLY A 131 -9.98 2.53 -9.04
N HIS A 132 -9.36 1.38 -8.77
CA HIS A 132 -10.03 0.10 -8.53
C HIS A 132 -10.80 0.09 -7.20
N ALA A 133 -11.74 -0.83 -7.06
CA ALA A 133 -12.39 -1.11 -5.79
C ALA A 133 -11.38 -1.63 -4.75
N SER A 134 -11.64 -1.31 -3.48
CA SER A 134 -10.83 -1.82 -2.36
C SER A 134 -10.74 -3.36 -2.34
N ASP A 135 -11.82 -4.04 -2.76
CA ASP A 135 -11.83 -5.50 -2.82
C ASP A 135 -10.94 -6.04 -3.94
N THR A 136 -10.91 -5.39 -5.11
CA THR A 136 -9.98 -5.72 -6.21
C THR A 136 -8.52 -5.65 -5.76
N LEU A 137 -8.13 -4.61 -5.03
CA LEU A 137 -6.78 -4.49 -4.45
C LEU A 137 -6.50 -5.59 -3.41
N ARG A 138 -7.49 -5.92 -2.56
CA ARG A 138 -7.38 -7.01 -1.58
C ARG A 138 -7.14 -8.36 -2.26
N GLN A 139 -7.87 -8.64 -3.35
CA GLN A 139 -7.65 -9.83 -4.17
C GLN A 139 -6.25 -9.84 -4.79
N GLY A 140 -5.72 -8.68 -5.20
CA GLY A 140 -4.33 -8.56 -5.66
C GLY A 140 -3.30 -8.94 -4.59
N VAL A 141 -3.51 -8.54 -3.33
CA VAL A 141 -2.65 -8.99 -2.23
C VAL A 141 -2.81 -10.49 -1.95
N ARG A 142 -4.03 -11.02 -2.06
CA ARG A 142 -4.24 -12.47 -1.92
C ARG A 142 -3.47 -13.24 -2.99
N LEU A 143 -3.53 -12.79 -4.24
CA LEU A 143 -2.74 -13.34 -5.35
C LEU A 143 -1.24 -13.27 -5.05
N PHE A 144 -0.75 -12.14 -4.52
CA PHE A 144 0.66 -12.03 -4.09
C PHE A 144 1.03 -13.07 -3.04
N ILE A 145 0.17 -13.31 -2.03
CA ILE A 145 0.41 -14.34 -1.02
C ILE A 145 0.52 -15.72 -1.66
N ASP A 146 -0.40 -16.06 -2.55
CA ASP A 146 -0.53 -17.39 -3.15
C ASP A 146 0.61 -17.70 -4.13
N GLU A 147 1.11 -16.69 -4.86
CA GLU A 147 2.10 -16.88 -5.93
C GLU A 147 3.54 -16.56 -5.50
N VAL A 148 3.74 -15.69 -4.49
CA VAL A 148 5.09 -15.24 -4.07
C VAL A 148 5.60 -15.95 -2.82
N LEU A 149 4.72 -16.29 -1.86
CA LEU A 149 5.18 -16.94 -0.64
C LEU A 149 5.48 -18.40 -0.90
N THR A 150 6.68 -18.84 -0.51
CA THR A 150 7.01 -20.27 -0.49
C THR A 150 6.12 -21.01 0.52
N PRO A 151 5.97 -22.33 0.41
CA PRO A 151 5.20 -23.11 1.38
C PRO A 151 5.64 -22.88 2.84
N GLY A 152 6.94 -22.74 3.10
CA GLY A 152 7.48 -22.45 4.43
C GLY A 152 7.17 -21.04 4.94
N GLU A 153 7.19 -20.05 4.06
CA GLU A 153 6.78 -18.69 4.38
C GLU A 153 5.29 -18.58 4.63
N ARG A 154 4.46 -19.30 3.85
CA ARG A 154 3.02 -19.38 4.07
C ARG A 154 2.69 -20.03 5.42
N GLN A 155 3.42 -21.08 5.80
CA GLN A 155 3.30 -21.68 7.15
C GLN A 155 3.70 -20.67 8.25
N THR A 156 4.75 -19.89 8.01
CA THR A 156 5.20 -18.85 8.95
C THR A 156 4.17 -17.72 9.09
N LEU A 157 3.59 -17.24 7.98
CA LEU A 157 2.46 -16.32 7.96
C LEU A 157 1.33 -16.85 8.84
N LEU A 158 0.86 -18.07 8.57
CA LEU A 158 -0.26 -18.67 9.31
C LEU A 158 0.03 -18.85 10.80
N ALA A 159 1.23 -19.30 11.16
CA ALA A 159 1.64 -19.41 12.56
C ALA A 159 1.67 -18.05 13.25
N ASN A 160 2.11 -17.00 12.56
CA ASN A 160 2.09 -15.63 13.07
C ASN A 160 0.66 -15.10 13.22
N LEU A 161 -0.22 -15.29 12.22
CA LEU A 161 -1.62 -14.86 12.29
C LEU A 161 -2.36 -15.50 13.48
N ARG A 162 -2.25 -16.82 13.62
CA ARG A 162 -2.79 -17.55 14.77
C ARG A 162 -2.16 -17.09 16.08
N GLY A 163 -0.85 -16.81 16.08
CA GLY A 163 -0.13 -16.21 17.19
C GLY A 163 -0.73 -14.88 17.63
N TYR A 164 -1.05 -13.97 16.71
CA TYR A 164 -1.66 -12.69 17.06
C TYR A 164 -3.05 -12.89 17.67
N ARG A 165 -3.88 -13.74 17.07
CA ARG A 165 -5.22 -14.03 17.60
C ARG A 165 -5.17 -14.72 18.97
N PHE A 166 -4.20 -15.59 19.20
CA PHE A 166 -3.96 -16.19 20.50
C PHE A 166 -3.53 -15.14 21.54
N CYS A 167 -2.51 -14.33 21.21
CA CYS A 167 -1.92 -13.39 22.17
C CYS A 167 -2.79 -12.16 22.47
N TYR A 168 -3.58 -11.69 21.50
CA TYR A 168 -4.32 -10.43 21.59
C TYR A 168 -5.85 -10.59 21.60
N ASP A 169 -6.38 -11.63 20.96
CA ASP A 169 -7.83 -11.91 20.94
C ASP A 169 -8.23 -13.04 21.93
N GLY A 170 -7.25 -13.73 22.53
CA GLY A 170 -7.47 -14.82 23.49
C GLY A 170 -7.96 -16.13 22.88
N LEU A 171 -7.84 -16.30 21.55
CA LEU A 171 -8.34 -17.47 20.84
C LEU A 171 -7.42 -18.68 20.94
N THR A 172 -7.99 -19.84 21.23
CA THR A 172 -7.27 -21.14 21.28
C THR A 172 -7.69 -22.10 20.17
N THR A 173 -8.75 -21.78 19.44
CA THR A 173 -9.24 -22.50 18.27
C THR A 173 -9.26 -21.57 17.06
N PHE A 174 -8.86 -22.09 15.91
CA PHE A 174 -8.70 -21.31 14.68
C PHE A 174 -9.45 -21.98 13.53
N GLY A 175 -9.77 -21.19 12.51
CA GLY A 175 -10.43 -21.65 11.30
C GLY A 175 -9.49 -22.40 10.35
N SER A 176 -9.95 -22.54 9.10
CA SER A 176 -9.08 -22.97 8.00
C SER A 176 -7.99 -21.93 7.72
N ASP A 177 -6.91 -22.34 7.07
CA ASP A 177 -5.86 -21.42 6.62
C ASP A 177 -6.43 -20.25 5.80
N ASP A 178 -7.41 -20.53 4.94
CA ASP A 178 -8.04 -19.50 4.12
C ASP A 178 -8.89 -18.53 4.94
N ALA A 179 -9.58 -19.01 5.98
CA ALA A 179 -10.32 -18.15 6.89
C ALA A 179 -9.39 -17.23 7.69
N GLU A 180 -8.24 -17.73 8.15
CA GLU A 180 -7.24 -16.92 8.87
C GLU A 180 -6.63 -15.85 7.96
N ILE A 181 -6.27 -16.20 6.72
CA ILE A 181 -5.76 -15.22 5.74
C ILE A 181 -6.85 -14.21 5.37
N ALA A 182 -8.10 -14.64 5.15
CA ALA A 182 -9.20 -13.74 4.83
C ALA A 182 -9.50 -12.76 5.96
N TYR A 183 -9.50 -13.22 7.21
CA TYR A 183 -9.61 -12.35 8.39
C TYR A 183 -8.48 -11.33 8.44
N TYR A 184 -7.23 -11.77 8.28
CA TYR A 184 -6.07 -10.89 8.25
C TYR A 184 -6.16 -9.83 7.13
N LEU A 185 -6.48 -10.22 5.90
CA LEU A 185 -6.69 -9.28 4.80
C LEU A 185 -7.87 -8.33 5.05
N GLY A 186 -8.88 -8.74 5.83
CA GLY A 186 -9.96 -7.88 6.29
C GLY A 186 -9.54 -6.83 7.34
N LEU A 187 -8.44 -7.04 8.07
CA LEU A 187 -7.90 -6.08 9.03
C LEU A 187 -7.05 -4.99 8.35
N ASN A 188 -6.59 -5.21 7.13
CA ASN A 188 -5.75 -4.27 6.38
C ASN A 188 -6.59 -3.21 5.64
N ARG A 189 -5.95 -2.12 5.20
CA ARG A 189 -6.61 -1.04 4.45
C ARG A 189 -6.16 -1.01 2.99
N TYR A 190 -7.09 -0.71 2.09
CA TYR A 190 -6.84 -0.66 0.64
C TYR A 190 -7.52 0.58 0.07
N HIS A 191 -6.70 1.59 -0.24
CA HIS A 191 -7.14 2.89 -0.70
C HIS A 191 -6.66 3.14 -2.13
N ALA A 192 -7.57 2.92 -3.07
CA ALA A 192 -7.45 3.38 -4.44
C ALA A 192 -7.90 4.85 -4.49
N VAL A 193 -6.95 5.78 -4.38
CA VAL A 193 -7.26 7.18 -4.08
C VAL A 193 -7.99 7.89 -5.23
N THR A 194 -7.94 7.36 -6.45
CA THR A 194 -8.70 7.93 -7.58
C THR A 194 -10.07 7.27 -7.78
N SER A 195 -10.41 6.23 -7.00
CA SER A 195 -11.69 5.53 -7.15
C SER A 195 -12.88 6.43 -6.75
N PRO A 196 -14.03 6.35 -7.45
CA PRO A 196 -15.22 7.11 -7.09
C PRO A 196 -15.68 6.87 -5.64
N THR A 197 -15.63 5.62 -5.18
CA THR A 197 -16.00 5.24 -3.82
C THR A 197 -15.12 5.91 -2.78
N PHE A 198 -13.79 5.97 -3.01
CA PHE A 198 -12.88 6.65 -2.09
C PHE A 198 -13.13 8.16 -2.06
N LYS A 199 -13.30 8.80 -3.23
CA LYS A 199 -13.60 10.24 -3.32
C LYS A 199 -14.89 10.60 -2.59
N HIS A 200 -15.94 9.79 -2.77
CA HIS A 200 -17.22 9.99 -2.07
C HIS A 200 -17.07 9.82 -0.55
N TRP A 201 -16.32 8.81 -0.11
CA TRP A 201 -16.06 8.60 1.31
C TRP A 201 -15.27 9.76 1.95
N MET A 202 -14.22 10.24 1.26
CA MET A 202 -13.40 11.37 1.72
C MET A 202 -14.22 12.66 1.84
N THR A 203 -15.00 13.00 0.81
CA THR A 203 -15.86 14.20 0.82
C THR A 203 -16.96 14.14 1.88
N GLY A 204 -17.47 12.94 2.18
CA GLY A 204 -18.44 12.74 3.26
C GLY A 204 -17.86 12.88 4.66
N GLN A 205 -16.58 12.51 4.86
CA GLN A 205 -15.89 12.59 6.15
C GLN A 205 -15.25 13.95 6.42
N ASP A 206 -14.74 14.60 5.37
CA ASP A 206 -14.03 15.87 5.47
C ASP A 206 -14.39 16.77 4.27
N PRO A 207 -15.52 17.49 4.33
CA PRO A 207 -15.97 18.36 3.24
C PRO A 207 -15.00 19.52 2.96
N SER A 208 -14.07 19.80 3.88
CA SER A 208 -13.07 20.86 3.75
C SER A 208 -11.81 20.41 3.03
N CYS A 209 -11.63 19.10 2.84
CA CYS A 209 -10.45 18.54 2.22
C CYS A 209 -10.55 18.68 0.69
N ASP A 210 -9.46 19.13 0.07
CA ASP A 210 -9.36 19.21 -1.39
C ASP A 210 -9.34 17.79 -1.99
N ALA A 211 -10.53 17.28 -2.30
CA ALA A 211 -10.72 15.98 -2.92
C ALA A 211 -10.30 15.95 -4.39
N GLU A 212 -9.82 17.05 -4.98
CA GLU A 212 -9.31 17.07 -6.36
C GLU A 212 -7.81 16.76 -6.43
N SER A 213 -7.03 17.18 -5.43
CA SER A 213 -5.60 16.87 -5.35
C SER A 213 -5.31 15.41 -4.98
N SER A 214 -4.46 14.73 -5.76
CA SER A 214 -3.98 13.37 -5.46
C SER A 214 -3.24 13.28 -4.12
N GLU A 215 -2.47 14.31 -3.79
CA GLU A 215 -1.68 14.40 -2.57
C GLU A 215 -2.59 14.41 -1.33
N SER A 216 -3.63 15.26 -1.34
CA SER A 216 -4.63 15.35 -0.27
C SER A 216 -5.33 14.01 -0.03
N ARG A 217 -5.67 13.29 -1.10
CA ARG A 217 -6.30 11.97 -1.01
C ARG A 217 -5.35 10.94 -0.38
N LYS A 218 -4.05 10.95 -0.73
CA LYS A 218 -3.04 10.08 -0.09
C LYS A 218 -2.86 10.44 1.39
N GLN A 219 -2.79 11.72 1.74
CA GLN A 219 -2.69 12.18 3.13
C GLN A 219 -3.89 11.72 3.99
N PHE A 220 -5.10 11.79 3.42
CA PHE A 220 -6.32 11.27 4.06
C PHE A 220 -6.26 9.76 4.29
N ALA A 221 -5.85 8.99 3.28
CA ALA A 221 -5.69 7.54 3.38
C ALA A 221 -4.64 7.13 4.43
N ILE A 222 -3.53 7.87 4.51
CA ILE A 222 -2.48 7.63 5.51
C ILE A 222 -3.03 7.88 6.92
N ARG A 223 -3.76 8.99 7.12
CA ARG A 223 -4.41 9.31 8.40
C ARG A 223 -5.37 8.20 8.82
N ASP A 224 -6.25 7.76 7.93
CA ASP A 224 -7.22 6.67 8.21
C ASP A 224 -6.51 5.40 8.68
N PHE A 225 -5.43 4.99 8.00
CA PHE A 225 -4.69 3.80 8.41
C PHE A 225 -4.05 3.95 9.80
N VAL A 226 -3.45 5.10 10.10
CA VAL A 226 -2.84 5.36 11.41
C VAL A 226 -3.90 5.32 12.52
N GLU A 227 -5.05 5.98 12.30
CA GLU A 227 -6.19 5.94 13.23
C GLU A 227 -6.73 4.51 13.41
N HIS A 228 -6.83 3.75 12.33
CA HIS A 228 -7.28 2.36 12.35
C HIS A 228 -6.35 1.46 13.16
N VAL A 229 -5.03 1.57 12.97
CA VAL A 229 -4.02 0.85 13.75
C VAL A 229 -4.13 1.19 15.24
N ILE A 230 -4.22 2.48 15.57
CA ILE A 230 -4.37 2.93 16.96
C ILE A 230 -5.66 2.38 17.58
N ARG A 231 -6.77 2.37 16.82
CA ARG A 231 -8.04 1.81 17.28
C ARG A 231 -7.95 0.30 17.55
N ILE A 232 -7.24 -0.46 16.70
CA ILE A 232 -6.99 -1.88 16.94
C ILE A 232 -6.17 -2.07 18.22
N LEU A 233 -5.10 -1.28 18.39
CA LEU A 233 -4.23 -1.39 19.56
C LEU A 233 -4.92 -0.99 20.88
N HIS A 234 -5.82 -0.01 20.86
CA HIS A 234 -6.59 0.34 22.05
C HIS A 234 -7.57 -0.76 22.50
N ARG A 235 -8.05 -1.60 21.57
CA ARG A 235 -8.96 -2.70 21.90
C ARG A 235 -8.27 -3.87 22.59
N THR A 236 -6.95 -4.01 22.46
CA THR A 236 -6.22 -5.20 22.94
C THR A 236 -5.77 -5.10 24.41
N ASP A 237 -6.22 -4.09 25.16
CA ASP A 237 -6.07 -3.84 26.63
C ASP A 237 -4.63 -3.93 27.20
N ARG A 238 -3.64 -4.16 26.33
CA ARG A 238 -2.23 -4.12 26.61
C ARG A 238 -1.80 -2.67 26.44
N THR A 239 -1.69 -1.94 27.56
CA THR A 239 -1.08 -0.60 27.60
C THR A 239 0.07 -0.52 26.60
N LEU A 240 0.00 0.48 25.70
CA LEU A 240 0.95 0.78 24.62
C LEU A 240 2.34 1.14 25.17
N ARG A 241 2.96 0.23 25.91
CA ARG A 241 4.30 0.37 26.49
C ARG A 241 5.39 0.17 25.45
N ARG A 242 5.01 -0.06 24.19
CA ARG A 242 5.93 -0.32 23.09
C ARG A 242 5.81 0.77 22.03
N PRO A 243 6.93 1.20 21.45
CA PRO A 243 6.92 2.20 20.39
C PRO A 243 6.14 1.67 19.18
N ILE A 244 5.22 2.49 18.67
CA ILE A 244 4.53 2.24 17.41
C ILE A 244 5.36 2.89 16.30
N SER A 245 5.55 2.20 15.18
CA SER A 245 6.21 2.74 13.99
C SER A 245 5.35 2.51 12.76
N VAL A 246 5.14 3.56 11.97
CA VAL A 246 4.46 3.48 10.67
C VAL A 246 5.41 3.94 9.58
N GLY A 247 5.66 3.07 8.60
CA GLY A 247 6.46 3.36 7.41
C GLY A 247 5.57 3.68 6.21
N PHE A 248 5.92 4.68 5.40
CA PHE A 248 5.29 4.96 4.11
C PHE A 248 6.32 4.78 3.00
N SER A 249 5.99 4.01 1.96
CA SER A 249 6.87 3.75 0.81
C SER A 249 6.18 4.09 -0.51
N ASP A 250 6.82 4.90 -1.33
CA ASP A 250 6.31 5.41 -2.61
C ASP A 250 7.48 5.69 -3.56
N ASP A 251 7.28 5.43 -4.85
CA ASP A 251 8.26 5.60 -5.92
C ASP A 251 8.17 6.98 -6.60
N ASP A 252 7.13 7.79 -6.35
CA ASP A 252 7.04 9.15 -6.86
C ASP A 252 7.64 10.16 -5.84
N PRO A 253 8.71 10.88 -6.20
CA PRO A 253 9.33 11.88 -5.32
C PRO A 253 8.37 12.99 -4.85
N ALA A 254 7.36 13.34 -5.65
CA ALA A 254 6.37 14.35 -5.26
C ALA A 254 5.48 13.82 -4.12
N ASN A 255 5.04 12.55 -4.20
CA ASN A 255 4.28 11.92 -3.12
C ASN A 255 5.12 11.80 -1.85
N VAL A 256 6.38 11.37 -1.97
CA VAL A 256 7.34 11.28 -0.86
C VAL A 256 7.47 12.64 -0.14
N ALA A 257 7.71 13.71 -0.89
CA ALA A 257 7.87 15.06 -0.33
C ALA A 257 6.57 15.57 0.33
N ALA A 258 5.42 15.38 -0.33
CA ALA A 258 4.12 15.79 0.21
C ALA A 258 3.76 15.04 1.50
N VAL A 259 4.02 13.73 1.56
CA VAL A 259 3.77 12.90 2.75
C VAL A 259 4.76 13.22 3.87
N GLU A 260 6.03 13.45 3.56
CA GLU A 260 7.01 13.94 4.54
C GLU A 260 6.52 15.24 5.19
N ALA A 261 6.15 16.24 4.38
CA ALA A 261 5.66 17.52 4.88
C ALA A 261 4.40 17.35 5.75
N TYR A 262 3.45 16.52 5.32
CA TYR A 262 2.24 16.21 6.06
C TYR A 262 2.52 15.51 7.40
N ILE A 263 3.45 14.55 7.44
CA ILE A 263 3.85 13.89 8.67
C ILE A 263 4.44 14.91 9.66
N ARG A 264 5.35 15.79 9.20
CA ARG A 264 5.98 16.80 10.07
C ARG A 264 4.97 17.78 10.65
N THR A 265 4.02 18.23 9.83
CA THR A 265 3.12 19.34 10.19
C THR A 265 1.85 18.88 10.89
N VAL A 266 1.35 17.68 10.57
CA VAL A 266 0.04 17.17 11.02
C VAL A 266 0.18 15.90 11.84
N LEU A 267 0.63 14.78 11.24
CA LEU A 267 0.53 13.47 11.90
C LEU A 267 1.38 13.37 13.17
N SER A 268 2.58 13.94 13.17
CA SER A 268 3.46 13.89 14.35
C SER A 268 2.90 14.68 15.54
N ARG A 269 2.07 15.71 15.27
CA ARG A 269 1.39 16.48 16.32
C ARG A 269 0.16 15.75 16.83
N HIS A 270 -0.57 15.08 15.93
CA HIS A 270 -1.78 14.34 16.29
C HIS A 270 -1.47 12.99 16.95
N PHE A 271 -0.32 12.38 16.62
CA PHE A 271 0.12 11.08 17.12
C PHE A 271 1.57 11.13 17.66
N PRO A 272 1.84 11.84 18.76
CA PRO A 272 3.20 12.05 19.28
C PRO A 272 3.91 10.74 19.70
N GLY A 273 3.15 9.69 20.05
CA GLY A 273 3.68 8.37 20.40
C GLY A 273 4.02 7.46 19.22
N VAL A 274 3.85 7.93 17.98
CA VAL A 274 4.10 7.14 16.77
C VAL A 274 5.36 7.64 16.07
N LYS A 275 6.28 6.71 15.77
CA LYS A 275 7.44 6.96 14.91
C LYS A 275 7.02 6.85 13.46
N PHE A 276 7.27 7.89 12.69
CA PHE A 276 6.98 7.91 11.25
C PHE A 276 8.28 7.83 10.43
N CYS A 277 8.31 6.89 9.49
CA CYS A 277 9.39 6.75 8.50
C CYS A 277 8.80 6.89 7.09
N VAL A 278 9.46 7.65 6.23
CA VAL A 278 9.17 7.72 4.80
C VAL A 278 10.31 7.03 4.06
N TYR A 279 9.99 6.23 3.05
CA TYR A 279 10.90 5.50 2.21
C TYR A 279 10.71 5.99 0.79
N ASP A 280 11.71 6.70 0.28
CA ASP A 280 11.75 7.15 -1.11
C ASP A 280 12.31 6.02 -1.97
N THR A 281 11.45 5.40 -2.77
CA THR A 281 11.84 4.29 -3.66
C THR A 281 11.98 4.70 -5.12
N SER A 282 12.08 6.01 -5.40
CA SER A 282 12.21 6.54 -6.76
C SER A 282 13.56 6.23 -7.42
N ASP A 283 14.61 6.05 -6.62
CA ASP A 283 15.95 5.71 -7.10
C ASP A 283 16.12 4.18 -7.20
N PRO A 284 16.24 3.61 -8.43
CA PRO A 284 16.41 2.18 -8.62
C PRO A 284 17.76 1.65 -8.13
N GLU A 285 18.77 2.52 -7.95
CA GLU A 285 20.10 2.12 -7.46
C GLU A 285 20.15 1.99 -5.94
N THR A 286 19.17 2.56 -5.23
CA THR A 286 19.10 2.48 -3.76
C THR A 286 18.23 1.29 -3.34
N ALA A 287 18.87 0.18 -2.98
CA ALA A 287 18.17 -0.99 -2.47
C ALA A 287 17.30 -0.66 -1.23
N ASN A 288 16.00 -0.95 -1.30
CA ASN A 288 14.97 -0.62 -0.30
C ASN A 288 14.65 0.89 -0.14
N GLY A 289 15.12 1.73 -1.06
CA GLY A 289 14.87 3.16 -1.06
C GLY A 289 15.63 3.94 0.02
N ARG A 290 15.62 5.27 -0.13
CA ARG A 290 16.21 6.19 0.84
C ARG A 290 15.25 6.38 2.00
N LYS A 291 15.66 5.93 3.19
CA LYS A 291 14.88 6.11 4.43
C LYS A 291 15.05 7.53 4.98
N ILE A 292 13.92 8.21 5.15
CA ILE A 292 13.79 9.52 5.79
C ILE A 292 13.01 9.33 7.09
N ILE A 293 13.66 9.55 8.24
CA ILE A 293 12.98 9.54 9.54
C ILE A 293 12.39 10.93 9.76
N VAL A 294 11.07 11.02 9.72
CA VAL A 294 10.37 12.31 9.73
C VAL A 294 9.99 12.73 11.15
N ALA A 295 9.61 11.76 11.99
CA ALA A 295 9.38 11.97 13.40
C ALA A 295 9.70 10.73 14.23
N GLY A 296 10.29 10.96 15.40
CA GLY A 296 10.53 9.97 16.42
C GLY A 296 10.75 10.65 17.75
N GLN A 297 9.70 10.79 18.56
CA GLN A 297 9.90 11.05 19.98
C GLN A 297 10.40 9.75 20.62
N LEU A 298 11.71 9.70 20.93
CA LEU A 298 12.20 9.03 22.13
C LEU A 298 11.91 9.98 23.30
N GLY A 299 10.63 10.07 23.70
CA GLY A 299 10.19 10.83 24.85
C GLY A 299 9.93 9.90 26.02
N LEU A 300 10.97 9.67 26.81
CA LEU A 300 10.96 9.44 28.27
C LEU A 300 9.95 8.41 28.81
N PHE A 301 10.38 7.15 28.88
CA PHE A 301 10.06 6.32 30.04
C PHE A 301 10.93 6.75 31.22
N GLU A 302 10.80 8.00 31.67
CA GLU A 302 11.29 8.41 32.97
C GLU A 302 10.10 8.84 33.82
N HIS A 303 10.02 8.22 35.00
CA HIS A 303 9.05 8.42 36.08
C HIS A 303 7.71 7.68 35.97
N ALA A 304 7.76 6.41 36.35
CA ALA A 304 6.85 5.92 37.38
C ALA A 304 7.69 5.11 38.40
N THR A 305 8.17 5.82 39.42
CA THR A 305 8.46 5.24 40.74
C THR A 305 7.17 4.75 41.38
#